data_AF-A0A0R1YEF4-F1
#
_entry.id   AF-A0A0R1YEF4-F1
#
_cell.length_a   1.000
_cell.length_b   1.000
_cell.length_c   1.000
_cell.angle_alpha   90.00
_cell.angle_beta   90.00
_cell.angle_gamma   90.00
#
_symmetry.space_group_name_H-M   'P 1'
#
loop_
_entity.id
_entity.type
_entity.pdbx_description
1 polymer ?
#
loop_
_entity_poly.entity_id
_entity_poly.type
_entity_poly.pdbx_seq_one_letter_code
_entity_poly.pdbx_strand_id
1 'polypeptide(L)'
;MAKVESFTLDHTKVKAPYVRLIAVEEGPKGDKISNYDLRLVQPNENAIPTGGLHLIMWGEPSTTEVAKALKSSLEEIRDDITWEDVPGTTIKTCGNYRDHSLFSARQWCHDILEKGISDDPFNRNVI
;
A
#
# COMPACT_ATOMS: atom_id res chain seq x y z
N MET A 1 12.43 16.43 18.58
CA MET A 1 11.56 15.57 17.76
C MET A 1 12.37 14.36 17.33
N ALA A 2 11.88 13.14 17.58
CA ALA A 2 12.52 11.95 17.05
C ALA A 2 12.64 12.09 15.52
N LYS A 3 13.79 11.74 14.94
CA LYS A 3 13.92 11.68 13.48
C LYS A 3 12.98 10.59 12.99
N VAL A 4 11.91 10.97 12.29
CA VAL A 4 11.05 10.01 11.61
C VAL A 4 11.85 9.49 10.41
N GLU A 5 12.26 8.22 10.44
CA GLU A 5 13.11 7.61 9.40
C GLU A 5 12.52 7.70 7.99
N SER A 6 11.20 7.89 7.87
CA SER A 6 10.56 8.13 6.58
C SER A 6 11.11 9.35 5.83
N PHE A 7 11.73 10.33 6.51
CA PHE A 7 12.31 11.53 5.88
C PHE A 7 13.76 11.37 5.44
N THR A 8 14.40 10.23 5.72
CA THR A 8 15.80 9.95 5.35
C THR A 8 15.94 8.98 4.17
N LEU A 9 14.82 8.45 3.65
CA LEU A 9 14.82 7.54 2.50
C LEU A 9 15.13 8.28 1.19
N ASP A 10 16.14 7.80 0.47
CA ASP A 10 16.46 8.26 -0.88
C ASP A 10 15.52 7.60 -1.90
N HIS A 11 14.48 8.34 -2.28
CA HIS A 11 13.42 7.86 -3.18
C HIS A 11 13.90 7.64 -4.62
N THR A 12 15.12 8.09 -4.98
CA THR A 12 15.70 7.84 -6.30
C THR A 12 16.28 6.44 -6.46
N LYS A 13 16.48 5.72 -5.34
CA LYS A 13 17.12 4.39 -5.31
C LYS A 13 16.15 3.22 -5.13
N VAL A 14 14.92 3.51 -4.72
CA VAL A 14 13.92 2.47 -4.49
C VAL A 14 13.35 1.94 -5.81
N LYS A 15 12.76 0.75 -5.77
CA LYS A 15 12.22 0.03 -6.95
C LYS A 15 10.80 -0.47 -6.68
N ALA A 16 9.82 0.38 -6.94
CA ALA A 16 8.40 0.04 -6.80
C ALA A 16 7.95 -1.00 -7.85
N PRO A 17 6.88 -1.79 -7.57
CA PRO A 17 6.09 -1.82 -6.34
C PRO A 17 6.76 -2.57 -5.18
N TYR A 18 6.70 -2.05 -3.95
CA TYR A 18 7.28 -2.70 -2.77
C TYR A 18 6.49 -2.47 -1.47
N VAL A 19 6.74 -3.32 -0.47
CA VAL A 19 6.38 -3.11 0.93
C VAL A 19 7.64 -2.87 1.76
N ARG A 20 7.63 -1.85 2.61
CA ARG A 20 8.76 -1.51 3.49
C ARG A 20 8.27 -1.16 4.89
N LEU A 21 8.86 -1.78 5.91
CA LEU A 21 8.67 -1.35 7.30
C LEU A 21 9.31 0.02 7.51
N ILE A 22 8.55 0.97 8.02
CA ILE A 22 9.00 2.34 8.33
C ILE A 22 9.52 2.40 9.75
N ALA A 23 8.70 1.96 10.72
CA ALA A 23 9.01 2.02 12.13
C ALA A 23 8.10 1.08 12.92
N VAL A 24 8.61 0.62 14.06
CA VAL A 24 7.81 -0.01 15.11
C VAL A 24 7.81 0.93 16.32
N GLU A 25 6.63 1.26 16.80
CA GLU A 25 6.41 2.08 18.00
C GLU A 25 5.89 1.19 19.12
N GLU A 26 6.51 1.29 20.30
CA GLU A 26 6.08 0.56 21.50
C GLU A 26 5.27 1.48 22.41
N GLY A 27 4.06 1.05 22.74
CA GLY A 27 3.17 1.74 23.66
C GLY A 27 3.57 1.56 25.13
N PRO A 28 3.02 2.35 26.06
CA PRO A 28 3.40 2.32 27.49
C PRO A 28 3.19 0.98 28.20
N LYS A 29 2.45 0.04 27.58
CA LYS A 29 2.13 -1.28 28.12
C LYS A 29 2.81 -2.43 27.35
N GLY A 30 3.73 -2.11 26.44
CA GLY A 30 4.44 -3.09 25.61
C GLY A 30 3.72 -3.47 24.32
N ASP A 31 2.55 -2.87 24.03
CA ASP A 31 1.89 -3.08 22.73
C ASP A 31 2.74 -2.48 21.60
N LYS A 32 2.74 -3.12 20.43
CA LYS A 32 3.54 -2.66 19.28
C LYS A 32 2.66 -2.22 18.13
N ILE A 33 3.02 -1.10 17.52
CA ILE A 33 2.42 -0.56 16.30
C ILE A 33 3.49 -0.51 15.21
N SER A 34 3.24 -1.16 14.09
CA SER A 34 4.11 -1.10 12.91
C SER A 34 3.52 -0.19 11.84
N ASN A 35 4.37 0.65 11.26
CA ASN A 35 4.04 1.53 10.14
C ASN A 35 4.72 1.00 8.87
N TYR A 36 3.97 0.82 7.78
CA TYR A 36 4.49 0.34 6.49
C TYR A 36 4.24 1.34 5.36
N ASP A 37 5.23 1.43 4.47
CA ASP A 37 5.14 2.09 3.17
C ASP A 37 4.70 1.05 2.14
N LEU A 38 3.45 1.17 1.66
CA LEU A 38 2.94 0.36 0.55
C LEU A 38 3.14 1.15 -0.75
N ARG A 39 4.31 1.01 -1.35
CA ARG A 39 4.69 1.79 -2.53
C ARG A 39 4.21 1.09 -3.79
N LEU A 40 3.12 1.58 -4.36
CA LEU A 40 2.52 0.99 -5.56
C LEU A 40 3.15 1.47 -6.87
N VAL A 41 3.72 2.68 -6.89
CA VAL A 41 4.25 3.33 -8.09
C VAL A 41 5.62 3.94 -7.80
N GLN A 42 6.47 3.94 -8.81
CA GLN A 42 7.82 4.49 -8.72
C GLN A 42 7.78 5.99 -8.41
N PRO A 43 8.44 6.46 -7.34
CA PRO A 43 8.47 7.87 -7.00
C PRO A 43 8.91 8.76 -8.16
N ASN A 44 8.20 9.87 -8.37
CA ASN A 44 8.48 10.90 -9.39
C ASN A 44 8.36 10.46 -10.86
N GLU A 45 7.89 9.23 -11.14
CA GLU A 45 7.64 8.76 -12.51
C GLU A 45 6.17 8.71 -12.87
N ASN A 46 5.31 8.38 -11.91
CA ASN A 46 3.86 8.36 -12.09
C ASN A 46 3.16 8.52 -10.72
N ALA A 47 1.85 8.76 -10.71
CA ALA A 47 1.06 8.94 -9.50
C ALA A 47 -0.30 8.24 -9.63
N ILE A 48 -0.69 7.55 -8.56
CA ILE A 48 -2.10 7.19 -8.36
C ILE A 48 -2.79 8.47 -7.86
N PRO A 49 -3.87 8.95 -8.50
CA PRO A 49 -4.47 10.26 -8.24
C PRO A 49 -4.89 10.51 -6.77
N THR A 50 -4.99 9.46 -5.95
CA THR A 50 -5.45 9.49 -4.56
C THR A 50 -4.35 9.36 -3.50
N GLY A 51 -3.07 9.54 -3.86
CA GLY A 51 -1.95 9.57 -2.91
C GLY A 51 -1.41 8.18 -2.54
N GLY A 52 -0.20 8.14 -1.96
CA GLY A 52 0.43 6.89 -1.50
C GLY A 52 -0.27 6.30 -0.27
N LEU A 53 -0.20 4.98 -0.11
CA LEU A 53 -0.81 4.27 1.02
C LEU A 53 0.22 4.04 2.13
N HIS A 54 -0.15 4.40 3.36
CA HIS A 54 0.53 3.96 4.57
C HIS A 54 -0.38 2.99 5.32
N LEU A 55 0.20 1.88 5.76
CA LEU A 55 -0.51 0.87 6.54
C LEU A 55 0.02 0.88 7.98
N ILE A 56 -0.87 1.04 8.95
CA ILE A 56 -0.56 1.03 10.38
C ILE A 56 -1.22 -0.21 10.98
N MET A 57 -0.45 -1.02 11.70
CA MET A 57 -0.88 -2.34 12.17
C MET A 57 -0.47 -2.59 13.62
N TRP A 58 -1.28 -3.32 14.37
CA TRP A 58 -0.83 -3.93 15.62
C TRP A 58 0.15 -5.06 15.34
N GLY A 59 1.14 -5.23 16.22
CA GLY A 59 2.18 -6.24 16.12
C GLY A 59 3.28 -5.88 15.12
N GLU A 60 4.05 -6.89 14.72
CA GLU A 60 5.23 -6.78 13.86
C GLU A 60 5.21 -7.84 12.74
N PRO A 61 4.19 -7.86 11.86
CA PRO A 61 4.21 -8.76 10.72
C PRO A 61 5.44 -8.50 9.84
N SER A 62 6.00 -9.54 9.24
CA SER A 62 7.12 -9.34 8.31
C SER A 62 6.66 -8.60 7.04
N THR A 63 7.58 -7.91 6.35
CA THR A 63 7.28 -7.27 5.06
C THR A 63 6.81 -8.29 4.02
N THR A 64 7.30 -9.53 4.08
CA THR A 64 6.84 -10.63 3.24
C THR A 64 5.38 -11.00 3.50
N GLU A 65 4.95 -11.09 4.77
CA GLU A 65 3.54 -11.36 5.12
C GLU A 65 2.63 -10.23 4.64
N VAL A 66 3.03 -8.97 4.85
CA VAL A 66 2.28 -7.80 4.38
C VAL A 66 2.24 -7.75 2.85
N ALA A 67 3.34 -8.07 2.16
CA ALA A 67 3.39 -8.10 0.70
C ALA A 67 2.51 -9.21 0.11
N LYS A 68 2.46 -10.40 0.73
CA LYS A 68 1.53 -11.47 0.33
C LYS A 68 0.07 -11.06 0.53
N ALA A 69 -0.26 -10.45 1.66
CA ALA A 69 -1.60 -9.94 1.92
C ALA A 69 -2.00 -8.86 0.90
N LEU A 70 -1.11 -7.90 0.64
CA LEU A 70 -1.34 -6.87 -0.37
C LEU A 70 -1.55 -7.48 -1.76
N LYS A 71 -0.69 -8.42 -2.18
CA LYS A 71 -0.82 -9.13 -3.46
C LYS A 71 -2.18 -9.79 -3.59
N SER A 72 -2.58 -10.57 -2.58
CA SER A 72 -3.87 -11.25 -2.57
C SER A 72 -5.04 -10.27 -2.68
N SER A 73 -5.00 -9.13 -1.98
CA SER A 73 -6.05 -8.11 -2.06
C SER A 73 -6.11 -7.44 -3.44
N LEU A 74 -4.96 -7.19 -4.07
CA LEU A 74 -4.93 -6.61 -5.42
C LEU A 74 -5.43 -7.61 -6.48
N GLU A 75 -5.13 -8.90 -6.33
CA GLU A 75 -5.66 -9.97 -7.19
C GLU A 75 -7.18 -10.05 -7.10
N GLU A 76 -7.73 -10.04 -5.89
CA GLU A 76 -9.18 -10.02 -5.66
C GLU A 76 -9.85 -8.78 -6.28
N ILE A 77 -9.27 -7.59 -6.11
CA ILE A 77 -9.80 -6.35 -6.73
C ILE A 77 -9.79 -6.46 -8.26
N ARG A 78 -8.71 -6.98 -8.84
CA ARG A 78 -8.55 -7.12 -10.30
C ARG A 78 -9.60 -8.07 -10.89
N ASP A 79 -9.79 -9.23 -10.25
CA ASP A 79 -10.48 -10.36 -10.86
C ASP A 79 -11.94 -10.48 -10.38
N ASP A 80 -12.19 -10.33 -9.08
CA ASP A 80 -13.43 -10.79 -8.44
C ASP A 80 -14.39 -9.65 -8.08
N ILE A 81 -13.88 -8.51 -7.58
CA ILE A 81 -14.69 -7.42 -7.01
C ILE A 81 -15.60 -6.75 -8.04
N THR A 82 -16.92 -6.81 -7.87
CA THR A 82 -17.87 -6.05 -8.70
C THR A 82 -18.20 -4.69 -8.09
N TRP A 83 -19.05 -3.90 -8.74
CA TRP A 83 -19.42 -2.58 -8.22
C TRP A 83 -20.21 -2.68 -6.90
N GLU A 84 -21.00 -3.74 -6.76
CA GLU A 84 -21.82 -4.02 -5.58
C GLU A 84 -20.97 -4.28 -4.33
N ASP A 85 -19.74 -4.75 -4.51
CA ASP A 85 -18.80 -5.03 -3.44
C ASP A 85 -18.06 -3.78 -2.96
N VAL A 86 -18.09 -2.66 -3.71
CA VAL A 86 -17.38 -1.43 -3.33
C VAL A 86 -18.17 -0.70 -2.23
N PRO A 87 -17.70 -0.71 -0.98
CA PRO A 87 -18.44 -0.11 0.11
C PRO A 87 -18.39 1.41 0.03
N GLY A 88 -19.42 2.06 0.56
CA GLY A 88 -19.39 3.51 0.81
C GLY A 88 -19.66 4.40 -0.39
N THR A 89 -20.00 3.90 -1.58
CA THR A 89 -20.13 4.67 -2.83
C THR A 89 -21.36 5.60 -2.96
N THR A 90 -22.04 5.94 -1.86
CA THR A 90 -23.22 6.82 -1.86
C THR A 90 -22.94 8.18 -1.23
N ILE A 91 -23.77 9.18 -1.54
CA ILE A 91 -23.70 10.53 -0.96
C ILE A 91 -23.77 10.54 0.58
N LYS A 92 -24.40 9.55 1.20
CA LYS A 92 -24.54 9.47 2.66
C LYS A 92 -23.33 8.83 3.33
N THR A 93 -22.53 8.07 2.58
CA THR A 93 -21.48 7.18 3.12
C THR A 93 -20.07 7.51 2.61
N CYS A 94 -19.92 8.37 1.59
CA CYS A 94 -18.63 8.87 1.10
C CYS A 94 -18.66 10.39 0.93
N GLY A 95 -17.63 11.05 1.46
CA GLY A 95 -17.46 12.50 1.36
C GLY A 95 -17.21 13.02 -0.06
N ASN A 96 -16.81 12.14 -0.98
CA ASN A 96 -16.62 12.46 -2.40
C ASN A 96 -17.13 11.32 -3.32
N TYR A 97 -18.38 10.90 -3.12
CA TYR A 97 -18.93 9.68 -3.75
C TYR A 97 -18.93 9.65 -5.30
N ARG A 98 -18.76 10.80 -5.96
CA ARG A 98 -18.69 10.88 -7.43
C ARG A 98 -17.32 10.50 -7.99
N ASP A 99 -16.29 10.51 -7.15
CA ASP A 99 -14.89 10.29 -7.54
C ASP A 99 -14.47 8.84 -7.32
N HIS A 100 -15.28 7.92 -7.84
CA HIS A 100 -15.00 6.48 -7.82
C HIS A 100 -14.94 5.93 -9.23
N SER A 101 -13.99 5.03 -9.47
CA SER A 101 -13.88 4.29 -10.73
C SER A 101 -13.33 2.89 -10.47
N LEU A 102 -14.22 1.89 -10.46
CA LEU A 102 -13.82 0.48 -10.34
C LEU A 102 -12.97 0.03 -11.54
N PHE A 103 -13.27 0.55 -12.73
CA PHE A 103 -12.44 0.33 -13.92
C PHE A 103 -10.99 0.77 -13.68
N SER A 104 -10.79 2.00 -13.19
CA SER A 104 -9.45 2.52 -12.88
C SER A 104 -8.78 1.69 -11.78
N ALA A 105 -9.51 1.36 -10.71
CA ALA A 105 -8.98 0.54 -9.62
C ALA A 105 -8.48 -0.83 -10.12
N ARG A 106 -9.27 -1.52 -10.95
CA ARG A 106 -8.88 -2.80 -11.57
C ARG A 106 -7.64 -2.66 -12.46
N GLN A 107 -7.57 -1.62 -13.29
CA GLN A 107 -6.42 -1.39 -14.16
C GLN A 107 -5.14 -1.13 -13.35
N TRP A 108 -5.22 -0.34 -12.28
CA TRP A 108 -4.08 -0.14 -11.40
C TRP A 108 -3.62 -1.44 -10.74
N CYS A 109 -4.56 -2.25 -10.23
CA CYS A 109 -4.23 -3.54 -9.63
C CYS A 109 -3.54 -4.46 -10.65
N HIS A 110 -4.04 -4.52 -11.88
CA HIS A 110 -3.40 -5.23 -12.99
C HIS A 110 -1.94 -4.77 -13.20
N ASP A 111 -1.72 -3.47 -13.41
CA ASP A 111 -0.39 -2.92 -13.73
C ASP A 111 0.62 -3.08 -12.59
N ILE A 112 0.16 -3.03 -11.34
CA ILE A 112 0.98 -3.27 -10.14
C ILE A 112 1.36 -4.75 -10.06
N LEU A 113 0.40 -5.65 -10.26
CA LEU A 113 0.62 -7.10 -10.21
C LEU A 113 1.57 -7.58 -11.33
N GLU A 114 1.45 -7.04 -12.55
CA GLU A 114 2.38 -7.35 -13.65
C GLU A 114 3.83 -7.00 -13.31
N LYS A 115 4.06 -5.89 -12.60
CA LYS A 115 5.41 -5.50 -12.15
C LYS A 115 5.92 -6.38 -11.00
N GLY A 116 5.02 -7.04 -10.28
CA GLY A 116 5.29 -7.80 -9.07
C GLY A 116 5.49 -6.92 -7.83
N ILE A 117 5.22 -7.46 -6.65
CA ILE A 117 5.39 -6.74 -5.38
C ILE A 117 6.63 -7.27 -4.67
N SER A 118 7.57 -6.39 -4.33
CA SER A 118 8.78 -6.74 -3.57
C SER A 118 8.58 -6.53 -2.07
N ASP A 119 9.17 -7.37 -1.24
CA ASP A 119 9.24 -7.15 0.22
C ASP A 119 10.50 -6.38 0.66
N ASP A 120 11.34 -6.00 -0.32
CA ASP A 120 12.50 -5.13 -0.15
C ASP A 120 12.39 -3.90 -1.10
N PRO A 121 12.68 -2.69 -0.62
CA PRO A 121 12.54 -1.47 -1.40
C PRO A 121 13.67 -1.23 -2.42
N PHE A 122 14.82 -1.88 -2.31
CA PHE A 122 16.01 -1.63 -3.14
C PHE A 122 16.37 -2.80 -4.06
N ASN A 123 16.04 -4.02 -3.65
CA ASN A 123 16.25 -5.27 -4.36
C ASN A 123 14.90 -5.87 -4.73
N ARG A 124 14.76 -6.40 -5.95
CA ARG A 124 13.50 -7.01 -6.40
C ARG A 124 13.40 -8.44 -5.90
N ASN A 125 12.89 -8.62 -4.68
CA ASN A 125 12.50 -9.92 -4.14
C ASN A 125 10.99 -10.07 -4.27
N VAL A 126 10.53 -10.51 -5.44
CA VAL A 126 9.10 -10.56 -5.78
C VAL A 126 8.43 -11.77 -5.13
N ILE A 127 7.31 -11.54 -4.45
CA ILE A 127 6.43 -12.56 -3.87
C ILE A 127 5.27 -12.93 -4.79
#